data_AF-A0A8T6ZR42-F1
#
_entry.id   AF-A0A8T6ZR42-F1
#
_cell.length_a   1.000
_cell.length_b   1.000
_cell.length_c   1.000
_cell.angle_alpha   90.00
_cell.angle_beta   90.00
_cell.angle_gamma   90.00
#
_symmetry.space_group_name_H-M   'P 1'
#
loop_
_entity.id
_entity.type
_entity.pdbx_description
1 polymer ?
#
loop_
_entity_poly.entity_id
_entity_poly.type
_entity_poly.pdbx_seq_one_letter_code
_entity_poly.pdbx_strand_id
1 'polypeptide(L)'
;QRRFVSYELKFAQGLQSIYSWRLLELLMREKDRGTLLITVDDLRETLEIPETYRFADIKRRVIDMAVDELNEKADLVIQWQPVKRGRAVYSLRFEFVENPQGRLDV
;
A
#
# COMPACT_ATOMS: atom_id res chain seq x y z
N GLN A 1 6.80 22.53 1.83
CA GLN A 1 6.84 21.14 1.32
C GLN A 1 8.08 20.46 1.90
N ARG A 2 7.96 19.62 2.95
CA ARG A 2 9.13 19.04 3.65
C ARG A 2 8.77 17.86 4.59
N ARG A 3 7.89 16.93 4.17
CA ARG A 3 7.58 15.69 4.93
C ARG A 3 7.88 14.39 4.18
N PHE A 4 8.29 14.45 2.92
CA PHE A 4 8.62 13.26 2.12
C PHE A 4 9.95 12.61 2.54
N VAL A 5 10.92 13.42 2.97
CA VAL A 5 12.30 12.97 3.24
C VAL A 5 12.42 12.05 4.47
N SER A 6 11.49 12.14 5.44
CA SER A 6 11.62 11.39 6.70
C SER A 6 11.34 9.89 6.57
N TYR A 7 10.40 9.52 5.69
CA TYR A 7 9.97 8.13 5.50
C TYR A 7 10.90 7.37 4.55
N GLU A 8 11.34 8.03 3.48
CA GLU A 8 12.32 7.45 2.55
C GLU A 8 13.56 6.97 3.29
N LEU A 9 14.13 7.77 4.20
CA LEU A 9 15.33 7.40 4.95
C LEU A 9 15.15 6.21 5.90
N LYS A 10 13.97 6.02 6.50
CA LYS A 10 13.69 4.88 7.41
C LYS A 10 13.49 3.56 6.66
N PHE A 11 12.89 3.61 5.47
CA PHE A 11 12.56 2.41 4.68
C PHE A 11 13.50 2.17 3.50
N ALA A 12 14.45 3.11 3.24
CA ALA A 12 15.39 3.13 2.12
C ALA A 12 16.22 1.86 1.94
N GLN A 13 16.34 1.01 2.96
CA GLN A 13 17.20 -0.17 2.91
C GLN A 13 16.47 -1.48 2.55
N GLY A 14 15.14 -1.49 2.38
CA GLY A 14 14.39 -2.76 2.32
C GLY A 14 13.53 -3.01 1.08
N LEU A 15 12.78 -2.02 0.62
CA LEU A 15 11.72 -2.23 -0.37
C LEU A 15 12.30 -2.37 -1.79
N GLN A 16 12.00 -3.49 -2.43
CA GLN A 16 12.46 -3.84 -3.78
C GLN A 16 11.41 -3.52 -4.85
N SER A 17 10.12 -3.53 -4.49
CA SER A 17 9.04 -3.27 -5.44
C SER A 17 8.68 -1.78 -5.51
N ILE A 18 8.61 -1.25 -6.72
CA ILE A 18 8.11 0.11 -6.98
C ILE A 18 6.67 0.30 -6.50
N TYR A 19 5.85 -0.76 -6.56
CA TYR A 19 4.48 -0.71 -6.07
C TYR A 19 4.42 -0.64 -4.54
N SER A 20 5.38 -1.25 -3.84
CA SER A 20 5.51 -1.15 -2.39
C SER A 20 5.84 0.28 -1.97
N TRP A 21 6.78 0.91 -2.67
CA TRP A 21 7.12 2.32 -2.45
C TRP A 21 5.92 3.24 -2.66
N ARG A 22 5.20 3.08 -3.77
CA ARG A 22 4.04 3.93 -4.09
C ARG A 22 2.87 3.68 -3.15
N LEU A 23 2.62 2.42 -2.78
CA LEU A 23 1.57 2.09 -1.82
C LEU A 23 1.91 2.65 -0.44
N LEU A 24 3.16 2.53 0.02
CA LEU A 24 3.61 3.11 1.27
C LEU A 24 3.38 4.62 1.29
N GLU A 25 3.79 5.32 0.24
CA GLU A 25 3.57 6.77 0.13
C GLU A 25 2.09 7.11 0.25
N LEU A 26 1.23 6.36 -0.44
CA LEU A 26 -0.21 6.56 -0.42
C LEU A 26 -0.81 6.32 0.97
N LEU A 27 -0.39 5.25 1.67
CA LEU A 27 -0.83 4.95 3.03
C LEU A 27 -0.33 6.00 4.02
N MET A 28 0.93 6.47 3.90
CA MET A 28 1.50 7.47 4.80
C MET A 28 0.81 8.84 4.69
N ARG A 29 0.17 9.16 3.57
CA ARG A 29 -0.68 10.36 3.44
C ARG A 29 -1.93 10.27 4.32
N GLU A 30 -2.46 9.07 4.53
CA GLU A 30 -3.64 8.81 5.36
C GLU A 30 -3.30 8.23 6.75
N LYS A 31 -2.04 8.34 7.19
CA LYS A 31 -1.56 7.71 8.43
C LYS A 31 -2.34 8.11 9.68
N ASP A 32 -2.79 9.37 9.76
CA ASP A 32 -3.51 9.87 10.93
C ASP A 32 -4.92 9.25 11.01
N ARG A 33 -5.44 8.73 9.89
CA ARG A 33 -6.72 8.03 9.80
C ARG A 33 -6.56 6.52 9.98
N GLY A 34 -5.40 5.95 9.63
CA GLY A 34 -5.14 4.51 9.64
C GLY A 34 -6.00 3.70 8.66
N THR A 35 -6.68 4.37 7.73
CA THR A 35 -7.52 3.73 6.72
C THR A 35 -7.44 4.49 5.41
N LEU A 36 -7.54 3.77 4.29
CA LEU A 36 -7.57 4.32 2.94
C LEU A 36 -8.69 3.64 2.16
N LEU A 37 -9.57 4.42 1.54
CA LEU A 37 -10.55 3.94 0.57
C LEU A 37 -10.23 4.57 -0.79
N ILE A 38 -9.88 3.75 -1.77
CA ILE A 38 -9.46 4.20 -3.10
C ILE A 38 -10.17 3.41 -4.19
N THR A 39 -10.61 4.06 -5.27
CA THR A 39 -11.20 3.33 -6.40
C THR A 39 -10.13 2.52 -7.14
N VAL A 40 -10.54 1.48 -7.87
CA VAL A 40 -9.59 0.70 -8.68
C VAL A 40 -8.92 1.58 -9.75
N ASP A 41 -9.63 2.59 -10.26
CA ASP A 41 -9.11 3.50 -11.29
C ASP A 41 -8.10 4.49 -10.70
N ASP A 42 -8.43 5.14 -9.57
CA ASP A 42 -7.48 6.03 -8.87
C ASP A 42 -6.22 5.27 -8.42
N LEU A 43 -6.38 4.01 -8.00
CA LEU A 43 -5.24 3.16 -7.64
C LEU A 43 -4.33 2.92 -8.84
N ARG A 44 -4.89 2.67 -10.04
CA ARG A 44 -4.09 2.47 -11.25
C ARG A 44 -3.29 3.71 -11.59
N GLU A 45 -3.91 4.88 -11.54
CA GLU A 45 -3.23 6.14 -11.81
C GLU A 45 -2.14 6.40 -10.77
N THR A 46 -2.47 6.28 -9.49
CA THR A 46 -1.55 6.58 -8.37
C THR A 46 -0.36 5.64 -8.33
N LEU A 47 -0.57 4.34 -8.58
CA LEU A 47 0.50 3.34 -8.58
C LEU A 47 1.14 3.18 -9.97
N GLU A 48 0.73 3.97 -10.97
CA GLU A 48 1.02 3.87 -12.41
C GLU A 48 1.01 2.42 -12.92
N ILE A 49 -0.09 1.72 -12.65
CA ILE A 49 -0.28 0.33 -13.05
C ILE A 49 -0.57 0.29 -14.56
N PRO A 50 0.09 -0.60 -15.33
CA PRO A 50 -0.21 -0.78 -16.74
C PRO A 50 -1.69 -1.10 -17.01
N GLU A 51 -2.29 -0.47 -18.02
CA GLU A 51 -3.69 -0.70 -18.40
C GLU A 51 -3.98 -2.16 -18.78
N THR A 52 -2.95 -2.90 -19.19
CA THR A 52 -3.04 -4.34 -19.51
C THR A 52 -3.36 -5.21 -18.31
N TYR A 53 -3.16 -4.71 -17.08
CA TYR A 53 -3.42 -5.48 -15.87
C TYR A 53 -4.92 -5.56 -15.58
N ARG A 54 -5.43 -6.79 -15.63
CA ARG A 54 -6.78 -7.08 -15.13
C ARG A 54 -6.76 -7.01 -13.61
N PHE A 55 -7.93 -6.91 -12.99
CA PHE A 55 -8.03 -6.84 -11.53
C PHE A 55 -7.33 -8.02 -10.82
N ALA A 56 -7.35 -9.22 -11.41
CA ALA A 56 -6.63 -10.36 -10.87
C ALA A 56 -5.09 -10.18 -10.87
N ASP A 57 -4.54 -9.49 -11.88
CA ASP A 57 -3.12 -9.14 -11.96
C ASP A 57 -2.80 -8.04 -10.97
N ILE A 58 -3.64 -7.00 -10.88
CA ILE A 58 -3.52 -5.94 -9.87
C ILE A 58 -3.49 -6.54 -8.48
N LYS A 59 -4.43 -7.43 -8.17
CA LYS A 59 -4.46 -8.12 -6.87
C LYS A 59 -3.13 -8.82 -6.58
N ARG A 60 -2.70 -9.72 -7.46
CA ARG A 60 -1.55 -10.59 -7.17
C ARG A 60 -0.20 -9.88 -7.27
N ARG A 61 -0.02 -9.05 -8.29
CA ARG A 61 1.28 -8.47 -8.68
C ARG A 61 1.50 -7.07 -8.14
N VAL A 62 0.45 -6.42 -7.64
CA VAL A 62 0.54 -5.05 -7.12
C VAL A 62 0.16 -5.07 -5.65
N ILE A 63 -1.09 -5.43 -5.33
CA ILE A 63 -1.61 -5.27 -3.97
C ILE A 63 -1.01 -6.30 -3.01
N ASP A 64 -1.18 -7.59 -3.29
CA ASP A 64 -0.69 -8.67 -2.41
C ASP A 64 0.82 -8.54 -2.21
N MET A 65 1.58 -8.42 -3.30
CA MET A 65 3.04 -8.26 -3.26
C MET A 65 3.50 -7.03 -2.48
N ALA A 66 2.85 -5.88 -2.67
CA ALA A 66 3.21 -4.65 -1.95
C ALA A 66 2.84 -4.74 -0.46
N VAL A 67 1.65 -5.26 -0.15
CA VAL A 67 1.20 -5.42 1.25
C VAL A 67 2.09 -6.40 2.00
N ASP A 68 2.45 -7.53 1.39
CA ASP A 68 3.35 -8.51 2.00
C ASP A 68 4.73 -7.89 2.28
N GLU A 69 5.32 -7.22 1.29
CA GLU A 69 6.63 -6.59 1.47
C GLU A 69 6.60 -5.47 2.52
N LEU A 70 5.54 -4.67 2.56
CA LEU A 70 5.40 -3.59 3.55
C LEU A 70 5.16 -4.14 4.96
N ASN A 71 4.37 -5.21 5.11
CA ASN A 71 4.20 -5.89 6.39
C ASN A 71 5.52 -6.46 6.91
N GLU A 72 6.38 -6.97 6.02
CA GLU A 72 7.69 -7.52 6.39
C GLU A 72 8.74 -6.45 6.70
N LYS A 73 8.73 -5.34 5.97
CA LYS A 73 9.89 -4.42 5.92
C LYS A 73 9.59 -3.00 6.38
N ALA A 74 8.32 -2.60 6.46
CA ALA A 74 7.94 -1.21 6.73
C ALA A 74 7.41 -0.97 8.15
N ASP A 75 7.51 -1.95 9.06
CA ASP A 75 7.01 -1.85 10.43
C ASP A 75 5.54 -1.39 10.49
N LEU A 76 4.76 -1.83 9.51
CA LEU A 76 3.33 -1.59 9.38
C LEU A 76 2.60 -2.93 9.47
N VAL A 77 1.38 -2.88 10.00
CA VAL A 77 0.42 -3.97 9.85
C VAL A 77 -0.68 -3.47 8.95
N ILE A 78 -0.79 -4.06 7.75
CA ILE A 78 -1.70 -3.65 6.68
C ILE A 78 -2.62 -4.81 6.33
N GLN A 79 -3.92 -4.52 6.30
CA GLN A 79 -4.95 -5.40 5.78
C GLN A 79 -5.72 -4.68 4.69
N TRP A 80 -6.27 -5.45 3.74
CA TRP A 80 -7.06 -4.86 2.66
C TRP A 80 -8.23 -5.75 2.26
N GLN A 81 -9.28 -5.13 1.75
CA GLN A 81 -10.46 -5.82 1.24
C GLN A 81 -11.06 -5.11 0.01
N PRO A 82 -11.57 -5.87 -0.97
CA PRO A 82 -12.27 -5.30 -2.11
C PRO A 82 -13.69 -4.86 -1.71
N VAL A 83 -14.07 -3.65 -2.12
CA VAL A 83 -15.42 -3.10 -1.99
C VAL A 83 -16.11 -3.21 -3.35
N LYS A 84 -17.20 -3.99 -3.39
CA LYS A 84 -17.93 -4.29 -4.61
C LYS A 84 -19.08 -3.33 -4.86
N ARG A 85 -19.35 -3.06 -6.14
CA ARG A 85 -20.59 -2.42 -6.61
C ARG A 85 -21.26 -3.39 -7.59
N GLY A 86 -22.26 -4.11 -7.10
CA GLY A 86 -22.84 -5.25 -7.82
C GLY A 86 -21.82 -6.38 -7.96
N ARG A 87 -21.56 -6.84 -9.19
CA ARG A 87 -20.60 -7.93 -9.47
C ARG A 87 -19.15 -7.46 -9.58
N ALA A 88 -18.92 -6.17 -9.83
CA ALA A 88 -17.59 -5.61 -10.06
C ALA A 88 -16.96 -5.12 -8.75
N VAL A 89 -15.64 -5.25 -8.64
CA VAL A 89 -14.86 -4.55 -7.60
C VAL A 89 -14.73 -3.10 -8.04
N TYR A 90 -15.20 -2.18 -7.19
CA TYR A 90 -15.20 -0.74 -7.49
C TYR A 90 -14.07 -0.02 -6.78
N SER A 91 -13.84 -0.37 -5.51
CA SER A 91 -12.80 0.24 -4.69
C SER A 91 -12.13 -0.79 -3.79
N LEU A 92 -11.05 -0.36 -3.16
CA LEU A 92 -10.28 -1.13 -2.18
C LEU A 92 -10.27 -0.33 -0.89
N ARG A 93 -10.50 -1.04 0.23
CA ARG A 93 -10.29 -0.50 1.56
C ARG A 93 -9.03 -1.11 2.14
N PHE A 94 -8.11 -0.26 2.57
CA PHE A 94 -6.96 -0.61 3.38
C PHE A 94 -7.17 -0.13 4.81
N GLU A 95 -6.75 -0.95 5.75
CA GLU A 95 -6.68 -0.64 7.18
C GLU A 95 -5.25 -0.91 7.62
N PHE A 96 -4.61 0.06 8.28
CA PHE A 96 -3.21 -0.04 8.61
C PHE A 96 -2.85 0.73 9.87
N VAL A 97 -1.88 0.20 10.59
CA VAL A 97 -1.32 0.80 11.81
C VAL A 97 0.18 0.63 11.83
N GLU A 98 0.88 1.52 12.53
CA GLU A 98 2.28 1.28 12.91
C GLU A 98 2.32 0.03 13.80
N ASN A 99 3.28 -0.85 13.55
CA ASN A 99 3.44 -2.07 14.32
C ASN A 99 3.77 -1.69 15.79
N PRO A 100 2.91 -2.00 16.76
CA PRO A 100 3.07 -1.52 18.13
C PRO A 100 4.29 -2.10 18.85
N GLN A 101 4.92 -3.16 18.31
CA GLN A 101 6.10 -3.74 18.92
C GLN A 101 7.42 -3.10 18.48
N GLY A 102 7.48 -2.43 17.31
CA GLY A 102 8.75 -2.12 16.66
C GLY A 102 9.54 -3.39 16.35
N ARG A 103 10.27 -3.43 15.23
CA ARG A 103 11.16 -4.57 14.98
C ARG A 103 12.27 -4.57 16.05
N LEU A 104 12.19 -5.51 17.00
CA LEU A 104 13.34 -5.86 17.85
C LEU A 104 14.36 -6.50 16.92
N ASP A 105 15.29 -5.69 16.41
CA ASP A 105 16.50 -6.21 15.79
C ASP A 105 17.33 -6.87 16.92
N VAL A 106 17.11 -8.17 17.12
CA VAL A 106 17.97 -9.06 17.92
C VAL A 106 19.01 -9.74 17.04
#